data_AF-A0A0A9DHG6-F1
#
_entry.id   AF-A0A0A9DHG6-F1
#
_cell.length_a   1.000
_cell.length_b   1.000
_cell.length_c   1.000
_cell.angle_alpha   90.00
_cell.angle_beta   90.00
_cell.angle_gamma   90.00
#
_symmetry.space_group_name_H-M   'P 1'
#
loop_
_entity.id
_entity.type
_entity.pdbx_description
1 polymer ?
#
loop_
_entity_poly.entity_id
_entity_poly.type
_entity_poly.pdbx_seq_one_letter_code
_entity_poly.pdbx_strand_id
1 'polypeptide(L)'
;MFMKLNLLDLMMSKRGKARSEMTVEERIAAADIRKIEGNEYFKEKKLEEAMQQYEMAIAYMGDDFMFQLFGKYRDMALAVKNPCHLNMAACLIKLKRFDEAIAQCSIVLSEDESNVKALFRRGKAKSELGQTESAREDFLKAKKYSPEDKEILRELRLLAEQDKALYQKQKELYKGLFGPRPEAKPKKANYLVVFWQWLVYLIHYLVKLFKRKNE
;
A
#
# COMPACT_ATOMS: atom_id res chain seq x y z
N MET A 1 -12.56 -20.67 25.52
CA MET A 1 -12.77 -22.10 25.24
C MET A 1 -14.26 -22.50 25.32
N PHE A 2 -15.02 -22.01 26.29
CA PHE A 2 -16.46 -22.30 26.45
C PHE A 2 -17.39 -21.87 25.30
N MET A 3 -17.09 -20.78 24.58
CA MET A 3 -17.95 -20.33 23.47
C MET A 3 -17.80 -21.17 22.19
N LYS A 4 -16.67 -21.87 22.01
CA LYS A 4 -16.43 -22.77 20.87
C LYS A 4 -17.21 -24.09 21.00
N LEU A 5 -17.44 -24.59 22.22
CA LEU A 5 -18.17 -25.83 22.45
C LEU A 5 -19.66 -25.70 22.10
N ASN A 6 -20.33 -24.64 22.58
CA ASN A 6 -21.75 -24.39 22.24
C ASN A 6 -22.00 -24.18 20.74
N LEU A 7 -21.01 -23.60 20.04
CA LEU A 7 -21.10 -23.40 18.61
C LEU A 7 -21.05 -24.75 17.88
N LEU A 8 -20.13 -25.64 18.28
CA LEU A 8 -19.93 -26.97 17.70
C LEU A 8 -21.14 -27.90 17.92
N ASP A 9 -21.78 -27.83 19.09
CA ASP A 9 -23.00 -28.60 19.39
C ASP A 9 -24.20 -28.11 18.57
N LEU A 10 -24.30 -26.78 18.34
CA LEU A 10 -25.25 -26.22 17.38
C LEU A 10 -24.93 -26.66 15.94
N MET A 11 -23.65 -26.84 15.60
CA MET A 11 -23.17 -27.25 14.27
C MET A 11 -23.53 -28.68 13.90
N MET A 12 -23.50 -29.62 14.85
CA MET A 12 -23.85 -31.02 14.59
C MET A 12 -25.35 -31.22 14.42
N SER A 13 -26.17 -30.43 15.12
CA SER A 13 -27.64 -30.53 15.07
C SER A 13 -28.26 -29.98 13.77
N LYS A 14 -27.58 -29.07 13.05
CA LYS A 14 -28.23 -28.24 12.00
C LYS A 14 -27.64 -28.35 10.59
N ARG A 15 -26.72 -29.29 10.33
CA ARG A 15 -26.03 -29.49 9.03
C ARG A 15 -26.93 -29.80 7.81
N GLY A 16 -28.25 -29.96 7.99
CA GLY A 16 -29.18 -30.37 6.94
C GLY A 16 -30.18 -29.32 6.43
N LYS A 17 -30.22 -28.11 6.99
CA LYS A 17 -31.18 -27.07 6.53
C LYS A 17 -30.76 -26.46 5.20
N ALA A 18 -31.71 -26.24 4.28
CA ALA A 18 -31.45 -25.52 3.04
C ALA A 18 -31.15 -24.04 3.33
N ARG A 19 -30.36 -23.37 2.47
CA ARG A 19 -30.03 -21.92 2.64
C ARG A 19 -31.27 -21.02 2.76
N SER A 20 -32.37 -21.41 2.12
CA SER A 20 -33.67 -20.73 2.14
C SER A 20 -34.40 -20.85 3.48
N GLU A 21 -34.03 -21.82 4.31
CA GLU A 21 -34.70 -22.13 5.59
C GLU A 21 -33.91 -21.65 6.81
N MET A 22 -32.71 -21.09 6.58
CA MET A 22 -31.84 -20.56 7.63
C MET A 22 -32.28 -19.16 8.03
N THR A 23 -32.27 -18.88 9.34
CA THR A 23 -32.33 -17.48 9.80
C THR A 23 -31.06 -16.72 9.39
N VAL A 24 -31.10 -15.39 9.48
CA VAL A 24 -29.93 -14.53 9.22
C VAL A 24 -28.74 -14.96 10.07
N GLU A 25 -28.95 -15.19 11.36
CA GLU A 25 -27.93 -15.61 12.31
C GLU A 25 -27.39 -17.01 12.01
N GLU A 26 -28.26 -17.96 11.68
CA GLU A 26 -27.86 -19.31 11.30
C GLU A 26 -26.99 -19.29 10.03
N ARG A 27 -27.35 -18.45 9.06
CA ARG A 27 -26.62 -18.30 7.80
C ARG A 27 -25.26 -17.63 7.98
N ILE A 28 -25.18 -16.58 8.79
CA ILE A 28 -23.90 -15.93 9.15
C ILE A 28 -23.01 -16.91 9.94
N ALA A 29 -23.58 -17.67 10.88
CA ALA A 29 -22.84 -18.68 11.63
C ALA A 29 -22.29 -19.78 10.71
N ALA A 30 -23.09 -20.26 9.74
CA ALA A 30 -22.62 -21.23 8.75
C ALA A 30 -21.44 -20.69 7.92
N ALA A 31 -21.50 -19.42 7.51
CA ALA A 31 -20.38 -18.76 6.84
C ALA A 31 -19.13 -18.66 7.73
N ASP A 32 -19.31 -18.38 9.03
CA ASP A 32 -18.20 -18.26 9.97
C ASP A 32 -17.46 -19.58 10.18
N ILE A 33 -18.17 -20.73 10.18
CA ILE A 33 -17.55 -22.06 10.20
C ILE A 33 -16.63 -22.23 9.00
N ARG A 34 -17.13 -21.92 7.79
CA ARG A 34 -16.37 -22.05 6.56
C ARG A 34 -15.12 -21.16 6.58
N LYS A 35 -15.23 -19.94 7.09
CA LYS A 35 -14.07 -19.09 7.34
C LYS A 35 -13.06 -19.74 8.29
N ILE A 36 -13.53 -20.37 9.38
CA ILE A 36 -12.66 -21.06 10.34
C ILE A 36 -11.97 -22.27 9.69
N GLU A 37 -12.69 -23.09 8.94
CA GLU A 37 -12.13 -24.21 8.17
C GLU A 37 -11.06 -23.72 7.18
N GLY A 38 -11.34 -22.64 6.44
CA GLY A 38 -10.38 -22.00 5.55
C GLY A 38 -9.12 -21.49 6.26
N ASN A 39 -9.26 -20.97 7.49
CA ASN A 39 -8.12 -20.55 8.29
C ASN A 39 -7.24 -21.73 8.70
N GLU A 40 -7.81 -22.91 8.97
CA GLU A 40 -7.03 -24.10 9.27
C GLU A 40 -6.25 -24.58 8.04
N TYR A 41 -6.90 -24.68 6.87
CA TYR A 41 -6.20 -24.99 5.61
C TYR A 41 -5.09 -23.98 5.28
N PHE A 42 -5.32 -22.69 5.56
CA PHE A 42 -4.31 -21.65 5.35
C PHE A 42 -3.07 -21.88 6.22
N LYS A 43 -3.24 -22.29 7.48
CA LYS A 43 -2.13 -22.64 8.38
C LYS A 43 -1.37 -23.88 7.88
N GLU A 44 -2.09 -24.85 7.33
CA GLU A 44 -1.52 -26.04 6.68
C GLU A 44 -0.84 -25.75 5.34
N LYS A 45 -0.86 -24.49 4.86
CA LYS A 45 -0.36 -24.05 3.55
C LYS A 45 -1.09 -24.68 2.35
N LYS A 46 -2.29 -25.22 2.58
CA LYS A 46 -3.22 -25.71 1.56
C LYS A 46 -4.05 -24.53 1.06
N LEU A 47 -3.47 -23.75 0.16
CA LEU A 47 -3.99 -22.42 -0.19
C LEU A 47 -5.26 -22.50 -1.02
N GLU A 48 -5.32 -23.43 -1.96
CA GLU A 48 -6.48 -23.67 -2.83
C GLU A 48 -7.68 -24.16 -2.01
N GLU A 49 -7.48 -25.10 -1.09
CA GLU A 49 -8.53 -25.59 -0.19
C GLU A 49 -8.99 -24.49 0.77
N ALA A 50 -8.06 -23.66 1.27
CA ALA A 50 -8.41 -22.49 2.06
C ALA A 50 -9.31 -21.53 1.28
N MET A 51 -8.95 -21.24 0.03
CA MET A 51 -9.74 -20.38 -0.86
C MET A 51 -11.13 -20.94 -1.12
N GLN A 52 -11.25 -22.25 -1.37
CA GLN A 52 -12.56 -22.90 -1.53
C GLN A 52 -13.46 -22.69 -0.31
N GLN A 53 -12.92 -22.83 0.92
CA GLN A 53 -13.73 -22.59 2.11
C GLN A 53 -14.12 -21.11 2.28
N TYR A 54 -13.23 -20.17 1.96
CA TYR A 54 -13.58 -18.74 1.98
C TYR A 54 -14.64 -18.40 0.93
N GLU A 55 -14.54 -18.96 -0.27
CA GLU A 55 -15.54 -18.81 -1.33
C GLU A 55 -16.90 -19.37 -0.91
N MET A 56 -16.92 -20.55 -0.28
CA MET A 56 -18.13 -21.11 0.29
C MET A 56 -18.74 -20.18 1.35
N ALA A 57 -17.93 -19.62 2.25
CA ALA A 57 -18.39 -18.65 3.25
C ALA A 57 -19.04 -17.43 2.58
N ILE A 58 -18.38 -16.87 1.56
CA ILE A 58 -18.90 -15.72 0.80
C ILE A 58 -20.19 -16.08 0.06
N ALA A 59 -20.32 -17.29 -0.49
CA ALA A 59 -21.54 -17.76 -1.14
C ALA A 59 -22.72 -17.90 -0.18
N TYR A 60 -22.47 -18.22 1.10
CA TYR A 60 -23.51 -18.11 2.13
C TYR A 60 -23.93 -16.64 2.33
N MET A 61 -23.09 -15.66 2.06
CA MET A 61 -23.38 -14.22 2.17
C MET A 61 -23.41 -13.52 0.80
N GLY A 62 -24.04 -14.16 -0.18
CA GLY A 62 -24.22 -13.61 -1.54
C GLY A 62 -25.01 -12.29 -1.54
N ASP A 63 -24.99 -11.61 -2.68
CA ASP A 63 -25.45 -10.20 -2.74
C ASP A 63 -26.94 -10.04 -2.46
N ASP A 64 -27.79 -10.95 -2.93
CA ASP A 64 -29.23 -10.96 -2.62
C ASP A 64 -29.50 -11.02 -1.10
N PHE A 65 -28.71 -11.83 -0.39
CA PHE A 65 -28.82 -11.93 1.06
C PHE A 65 -28.31 -10.65 1.73
N MET A 66 -27.17 -10.13 1.30
CA MET A 66 -26.58 -8.92 1.86
C MET A 66 -27.46 -7.67 1.65
N PHE A 67 -28.16 -7.58 0.52
CA PHE A 67 -29.05 -6.47 0.20
C PHE A 67 -30.24 -6.37 1.17
N GLN A 68 -30.65 -7.50 1.77
CA GLN A 68 -31.75 -7.57 2.74
C GLN A 68 -31.32 -7.20 4.17
N LEU A 69 -30.01 -7.09 4.45
CA LEU A 69 -29.50 -6.85 5.79
C LEU A 69 -29.28 -5.38 6.08
N PHE A 70 -29.71 -4.95 7.27
CA PHE A 70 -29.53 -3.58 7.78
C PHE A 70 -29.03 -3.58 9.23
N GLY A 71 -28.38 -2.48 9.61
CA GLY A 71 -27.85 -2.26 10.96
C GLY A 71 -26.99 -3.43 11.44
N LYS A 72 -27.25 -3.87 12.68
CA LYS A 72 -26.51 -4.93 13.36
C LYS A 72 -26.30 -6.20 12.51
N TYR A 73 -27.30 -6.62 11.75
CA TYR A 73 -27.20 -7.83 10.95
C TYR A 73 -26.25 -7.70 9.77
N ARG A 74 -26.23 -6.53 9.12
CA ARG A 74 -25.26 -6.21 8.07
C ARG A 74 -23.85 -6.18 8.64
N ASP A 75 -23.67 -5.56 9.80
CA ASP A 75 -22.37 -5.48 10.47
C ASP A 75 -21.85 -6.87 10.85
N MET A 76 -22.72 -7.74 11.37
CA MET A 76 -22.37 -9.13 11.68
C MET A 76 -21.97 -9.92 10.43
N ALA A 77 -22.67 -9.73 9.32
CA ALA A 77 -22.33 -10.40 8.06
C ALA A 77 -21.00 -9.88 7.49
N LEU A 78 -20.77 -8.56 7.47
CA LEU A 78 -19.52 -7.95 7.01
C LEU A 78 -18.32 -8.36 7.88
N ALA A 79 -18.52 -8.54 9.19
CA ALA A 79 -17.50 -9.05 10.11
C ALA A 79 -17.02 -10.48 9.77
N VAL A 80 -17.79 -11.24 8.98
CA VAL A 80 -17.38 -12.54 8.43
C VAL A 80 -16.92 -12.41 6.97
N LYS A 81 -17.69 -11.70 6.13
CA LYS A 81 -17.44 -11.55 4.69
C LYS A 81 -16.11 -10.86 4.39
N ASN A 82 -15.81 -9.75 5.06
CA ASN A 82 -14.58 -8.98 4.81
C ASN A 82 -13.31 -9.77 5.13
N PRO A 83 -13.19 -10.47 6.28
CA PRO A 83 -12.07 -11.36 6.53
C PRO A 83 -11.90 -12.48 5.50
N CYS A 84 -12.99 -13.04 4.96
CA CYS A 84 -12.89 -14.05 3.89
C CYS A 84 -12.23 -13.48 2.63
N HIS A 85 -12.69 -12.32 2.15
CA HIS A 85 -12.06 -11.63 1.00
C HIS A 85 -10.59 -11.32 1.28
N LEU A 86 -10.28 -10.79 2.46
CA LEU A 86 -8.90 -10.51 2.86
C LEU A 86 -8.04 -11.78 2.85
N ASN A 87 -8.50 -12.87 3.47
CA ASN A 87 -7.74 -14.10 3.55
C ASN A 87 -7.57 -14.75 2.18
N MET A 88 -8.58 -14.67 1.31
CA MET A 88 -8.45 -15.06 -0.08
C MET A 88 -7.38 -14.23 -0.80
N ALA A 89 -7.34 -12.91 -0.61
CA ALA A 89 -6.27 -12.06 -1.14
C ALA A 89 -4.88 -12.49 -0.62
N ALA A 90 -4.76 -12.90 0.64
CA ALA A 90 -3.50 -13.41 1.18
C ALA A 90 -3.09 -14.74 0.54
N CYS A 91 -4.03 -15.64 0.24
CA CYS A 91 -3.77 -16.88 -0.51
C CYS A 91 -3.30 -16.54 -1.93
N LEU A 92 -4.02 -15.67 -2.63
CA LEU A 92 -3.73 -15.25 -3.99
C LEU A 92 -2.35 -14.59 -4.12
N ILE A 93 -1.96 -13.74 -3.18
CA ILE A 93 -0.60 -13.16 -3.13
C ILE A 93 0.47 -14.26 -3.01
N LYS A 94 0.25 -15.26 -2.14
CA LYS A 94 1.19 -16.39 -1.99
C LYS A 94 1.27 -17.24 -3.27
N LEU A 95 0.17 -17.36 -4.01
CA LEU A 95 0.07 -18.03 -5.30
C LEU A 95 0.51 -17.15 -6.49
N LYS A 96 0.96 -15.91 -6.23
CA LYS A 96 1.34 -14.92 -7.26
C LYS A 96 0.22 -14.55 -8.24
N ARG A 97 -1.04 -14.72 -7.83
CA ARG A 97 -2.24 -14.31 -8.57
C ARG A 97 -2.64 -12.90 -8.17
N PHE A 98 -1.83 -11.92 -8.57
CA PHE A 98 -1.89 -10.56 -8.01
C PHE A 98 -3.14 -9.77 -8.42
N ASP A 99 -3.59 -9.84 -9.68
CA ASP A 99 -4.78 -9.13 -10.14
C ASP A 99 -6.03 -9.56 -9.36
N GLU A 100 -6.16 -10.85 -9.10
CA GLU A 100 -7.26 -11.39 -8.31
C GLU A 100 -7.16 -10.93 -6.85
N ALA A 101 -5.96 -10.88 -6.26
CA ALA A 101 -5.77 -10.35 -4.92
C ALA A 101 -6.20 -8.87 -4.83
N ILE A 102 -5.89 -8.08 -5.86
CA ILE A 102 -6.31 -6.68 -5.96
C ILE A 102 -7.84 -6.57 -6.00
N ALA A 103 -8.52 -7.41 -6.78
CA ALA A 103 -9.97 -7.45 -6.83
C ALA A 103 -10.57 -7.75 -5.46
N GLN A 104 -10.07 -8.78 -4.76
CA GLN A 104 -10.53 -9.15 -3.43
C GLN A 104 -10.35 -8.03 -2.40
N CYS A 105 -9.19 -7.36 -2.40
CA CYS A 105 -8.98 -6.22 -1.51
C CYS A 105 -9.87 -5.03 -1.87
N SER A 106 -10.16 -4.81 -3.15
CA SER A 106 -10.98 -3.68 -3.60
C SER A 106 -12.44 -3.83 -3.18
N ILE A 107 -12.97 -5.06 -3.12
CA ILE A 107 -14.30 -5.35 -2.55
C ILE A 107 -14.36 -4.94 -1.06
N VAL A 108 -13.31 -5.21 -0.29
CA VAL A 108 -13.29 -4.82 1.13
C VAL A 108 -13.19 -3.30 1.26
N LEU A 109 -12.42 -2.65 0.39
CA LEU A 109 -12.23 -1.20 0.40
C LEU A 109 -13.44 -0.41 -0.08
N SER A 110 -14.36 -1.00 -0.86
CA SER A 110 -15.63 -0.35 -1.19
C SER A 110 -16.59 -0.30 -0.01
N GLU A 111 -16.45 -1.20 0.97
CA GLU A 111 -17.23 -1.17 2.22
C GLU A 111 -16.50 -0.39 3.32
N ASP A 112 -15.18 -0.55 3.44
CA ASP A 112 -14.33 0.13 4.43
C ASP A 112 -13.02 0.59 3.78
N GLU A 113 -13.02 1.83 3.30
CA GLU A 113 -11.85 2.48 2.70
C GLU A 113 -10.64 2.62 3.63
N SER A 114 -10.86 2.52 4.95
CA SER A 114 -9.83 2.68 5.98
C SER A 114 -9.17 1.36 6.38
N ASN A 115 -9.58 0.25 5.78
CA ASN A 115 -9.12 -1.07 6.14
C ASN A 115 -7.62 -1.26 5.85
N VAL A 116 -6.79 -1.14 6.89
CA VAL A 116 -5.33 -1.22 6.80
C VAL A 116 -4.85 -2.52 6.15
N LYS A 117 -5.50 -3.65 6.46
CA LYS A 117 -5.13 -4.96 5.90
C LYS A 117 -5.42 -5.04 4.41
N ALA A 118 -6.55 -4.48 3.96
CA ALA A 118 -6.91 -4.43 2.55
C ALA A 118 -5.95 -3.53 1.77
N LEU A 119 -5.68 -2.32 2.29
CA LEU A 119 -4.74 -1.38 1.68
C LEU A 119 -3.34 -2.00 1.56
N PHE A 120 -2.83 -2.59 2.63
CA PHE A 120 -1.51 -3.22 2.62
C PHE A 120 -1.43 -4.38 1.63
N ARG A 121 -2.40 -5.30 1.62
CA ARG A 121 -2.40 -6.44 0.71
C ARG A 121 -2.56 -6.02 -0.75
N ARG A 122 -3.41 -5.02 -1.03
CA ARG A 122 -3.57 -4.46 -2.38
C ARG A 122 -2.30 -3.76 -2.85
N GLY A 123 -1.69 -2.93 -2.00
CA GLY A 123 -0.42 -2.27 -2.29
C GLY A 123 0.70 -3.26 -2.57
N LYS A 124 0.76 -4.35 -1.80
CA LYS A 124 1.71 -5.44 -2.02
C LYS A 124 1.50 -6.14 -3.37
N ALA A 125 0.26 -6.51 -3.70
CA ALA A 125 -0.04 -7.12 -4.99
C ALA A 125 0.29 -6.19 -6.18
N LYS A 126 -0.05 -4.90 -6.07
CA LYS A 126 0.31 -3.89 -7.08
C LYS A 126 1.82 -3.71 -7.24
N SER A 127 2.56 -3.73 -6.13
CA SER A 127 4.01 -3.63 -6.14
C SER A 127 4.65 -4.80 -6.89
N GLU A 128 4.15 -6.02 -6.69
CA GLU A 128 4.63 -7.22 -7.39
C GLU A 128 4.32 -7.18 -8.91
N LEU A 129 3.26 -6.48 -9.31
CA LEU A 129 2.93 -6.19 -10.71
C LEU A 129 3.73 -5.03 -11.32
N GLY A 130 4.62 -4.38 -10.56
CA GLY A 130 5.37 -3.21 -11.01
C GLY A 130 4.55 -1.91 -11.06
N GLN A 131 3.35 -1.90 -10.49
CA GLN A 131 2.49 -0.71 -10.37
C GLN A 131 2.93 0.15 -9.17
N THR A 132 4.18 0.61 -9.18
CA THR A 132 4.87 1.24 -8.05
C THR A 132 4.12 2.44 -7.46
N GLU A 133 3.62 3.35 -8.30
CA GLU A 133 2.90 4.55 -7.83
C GLU A 133 1.57 4.18 -7.15
N SER A 134 0.77 3.32 -7.78
CA SER A 134 -0.49 2.85 -7.20
C SER A 134 -0.29 2.01 -5.93
N ALA A 135 0.83 1.28 -5.82
CA ALA A 135 1.22 0.59 -4.60
C ALA A 135 1.58 1.58 -3.48
N ARG A 136 2.34 2.63 -3.82
CA ARG A 136 2.72 3.71 -2.90
C ARG A 136 1.49 4.42 -2.33
N GLU A 137 0.50 4.74 -3.17
CA GLU A 137 -0.75 5.34 -2.70
C GLU A 137 -1.44 4.49 -1.64
N ASP A 138 -1.55 3.18 -1.88
CA ASP A 138 -2.15 2.24 -0.93
C ASP A 138 -1.36 2.16 0.38
N PHE A 139 -0.03 2.09 0.32
CA PHE A 139 0.81 2.07 1.51
C PHE A 139 0.79 3.39 2.29
N LEU A 140 0.73 4.53 1.61
CA LEU A 140 0.60 5.83 2.26
C LEU A 140 -0.76 5.98 2.95
N LYS A 141 -1.85 5.53 2.30
CA LYS A 141 -3.17 5.48 2.92
C LYS A 141 -3.17 4.53 4.13
N ALA A 142 -2.54 3.36 4.02
CA ALA A 142 -2.40 2.43 5.13
C ALA A 142 -1.60 3.04 6.31
N LYS A 143 -0.50 3.73 6.03
CA LYS A 143 0.33 4.44 7.02
C LYS A 143 -0.45 5.53 7.75
N LYS A 144 -1.38 6.21 7.09
CA LYS A 144 -2.24 7.22 7.74
C LYS A 144 -3.05 6.63 8.89
N TYR A 145 -3.51 5.40 8.75
CA TYR A 145 -4.30 4.70 9.77
C TYR A 145 -3.45 3.84 10.73
N SER A 146 -2.26 3.41 10.30
CA SER A 146 -1.30 2.68 11.14
C SER A 146 0.13 3.21 10.95
N PRO A 147 0.49 4.34 11.59
CA PRO A 147 1.75 5.04 11.34
C PRO A 147 2.99 4.28 11.83
N GLU A 148 2.83 3.41 12.82
CA GLU A 148 3.91 2.65 13.46
C GLU A 148 4.07 1.21 12.91
N ASP A 149 3.26 0.82 11.92
CA ASP A 149 3.34 -0.51 11.33
C ASP A 149 4.67 -0.68 10.57
N LYS A 150 5.51 -1.55 11.12
CA LYS A 150 6.85 -1.82 10.59
C LYS A 150 6.82 -2.41 9.18
N GLU A 151 5.79 -3.19 8.83
CA GLU A 151 5.68 -3.76 7.49
C GLU A 151 5.35 -2.68 6.47
N ILE A 152 4.40 -1.80 6.76
CA ILE A 152 4.05 -0.67 5.87
C ILE A 152 5.27 0.24 5.65
N LEU A 153 5.97 0.60 6.73
CA LEU A 153 7.16 1.45 6.65
C LEU A 153 8.29 0.78 5.87
N ARG A 154 8.44 -0.54 5.98
CA ARG A 154 9.42 -1.32 5.21
C ARG A 154 9.08 -1.29 3.73
N GLU A 155 7.84 -1.58 3.34
CA GLU A 155 7.45 -1.60 1.92
C GLU A 155 7.63 -0.19 1.29
N LEU A 156 7.24 0.88 1.98
CA LEU A 156 7.49 2.25 1.52
C LEU A 156 8.97 2.57 1.31
N ARG A 157 9.85 2.08 2.20
CA ARG A 157 11.30 2.25 2.05
C ARG A 157 11.82 1.50 0.83
N LEU A 158 11.36 0.27 0.61
CA LEU A 158 11.75 -0.53 -0.55
C LEU A 158 11.36 0.16 -1.87
N LEU A 159 10.16 0.74 -1.95
CA LEU A 159 9.75 1.52 -3.13
C LEU A 159 10.64 2.75 -3.34
N ALA A 160 11.03 3.46 -2.26
CA ALA A 160 11.91 4.63 -2.37
C ALA A 160 13.33 4.25 -2.82
N GLU A 161 13.84 3.10 -2.38
CA GLU A 161 15.14 2.57 -2.82
C GLU A 161 15.11 2.17 -4.30
N GLN A 162 14.02 1.55 -4.75
CA GLN A 162 13.80 1.21 -6.16
C GLN A 162 13.77 2.46 -7.05
N ASP A 163 13.01 3.50 -6.67
CA ASP A 163 12.97 4.77 -7.40
C ASP A 163 14.34 5.41 -7.51
N LYS A 164 15.10 5.43 -6.41
CA LYS A 164 16.46 5.98 -6.39
C LYS A 164 17.37 5.21 -7.34
N ALA A 165 17.27 3.88 -7.35
CA ALA A 165 18.05 3.03 -8.26
C ALA A 165 17.66 3.26 -9.73
N LEU A 166 16.35 3.39 -10.03
CA LEU A 166 15.86 3.70 -11.37
C LEU A 166 16.37 5.06 -11.84
N TYR A 167 16.27 6.08 -11.00
CA TYR A 167 16.77 7.42 -11.30
C TYR A 167 18.28 7.44 -11.56
N GLN A 168 19.07 6.70 -10.76
CA GLN A 168 20.51 6.57 -10.98
C GLN A 168 20.83 5.89 -12.31
N LYS A 169 20.15 4.78 -12.64
CA LYS A 169 20.33 4.10 -13.94
C LYS A 169 19.99 5.02 -15.12
N GLN A 170 18.87 5.74 -15.04
CA GLN A 170 18.49 6.72 -16.05
C GLN A 170 19.57 7.79 -16.20
N LYS A 171 20.04 8.37 -15.09
CA LYS A 171 21.09 9.40 -15.09
C LYS A 171 22.39 8.92 -15.76
N GLU A 172 22.85 7.71 -15.47
CA GLU A 172 24.05 7.16 -16.11
C GLU A 172 23.84 6.89 -17.61
N LEU A 173 22.65 6.40 -17.99
CA LEU A 173 22.29 6.22 -19.41
C LEU A 173 22.32 7.56 -20.19
N TYR A 174 21.75 8.62 -19.62
CA TYR A 174 21.74 9.95 -20.24
C TYR A 174 23.15 10.55 -20.39
N LYS A 175 24.05 10.31 -19.44
CA LYS A 175 25.46 10.71 -19.58
C LYS A 175 26.15 10.00 -20.75
N GLY A 176 25.89 8.71 -20.92
CA GLY A 176 26.45 7.92 -22.03
C GLY A 176 25.91 8.34 -23.40
N LEU A 177 24.63 8.71 -23.48
CA LEU A 177 23.97 9.08 -24.72
C LEU A 177 24.25 10.52 -25.19
N PHE A 178 24.44 11.46 -24.26
CA PHE A 178 24.59 12.89 -24.59
C PHE A 178 25.99 13.47 -24.28
N GLY A 179 26.93 12.65 -23.83
CA GLY A 179 28.30 13.06 -23.51
C GLY A 179 28.39 13.99 -22.27
N PRO A 180 29.60 14.36 -21.84
CA PRO A 180 29.77 15.38 -20.82
C PRO A 180 29.14 16.69 -21.29
N ARG A 181 28.56 17.46 -20.35
CA ARG A 181 28.03 18.79 -20.66
C ARG A 181 29.14 19.61 -21.35
N PRO A 182 28.85 20.31 -22.45
CA PRO A 182 29.85 21.16 -23.09
C PRO A 182 30.44 22.09 -22.04
N GLU A 183 31.78 22.15 -21.99
CA GLU A 183 32.48 22.98 -21.02
C GLU A 183 31.92 24.40 -21.08
N ALA A 184 31.63 24.97 -19.91
CA ALA A 184 31.20 26.35 -19.84
C ALA A 184 32.30 27.21 -20.48
N LYS A 185 31.97 27.90 -21.58
CA LYS A 185 32.91 28.80 -22.26
C LYS A 185 33.60 29.65 -21.20
N PRO A 186 34.94 29.74 -21.19
CA PRO A 186 35.65 30.51 -20.18
C PRO A 186 35.04 31.91 -20.14
N LYS A 187 34.60 32.34 -18.94
CA LYS A 187 34.06 33.69 -18.77
C LYS A 187 35.17 34.66 -19.17
N LYS A 188 35.02 35.33 -20.31
CA LYS A 188 35.97 36.35 -20.75
C LYS A 188 36.08 37.38 -19.64
N ALA A 189 37.28 37.57 -19.10
CA ALA A 189 37.52 38.59 -18.11
C ALA A 189 37.13 39.94 -18.72
N ASN A 190 36.23 40.67 -18.05
CA ASN A 190 35.86 42.00 -18.49
C ASN A 190 36.93 42.97 -17.99
N TYR A 191 37.99 43.16 -18.80
CA TYR A 191 39.14 43.99 -18.44
C TYR A 191 38.76 45.43 -18.07
N LEU A 192 37.63 45.94 -18.58
CA LEU A 192 37.08 47.24 -18.18
C LEU A 192 36.66 47.25 -16.70
N VAL A 193 36.07 46.17 -16.20
CA VAL A 193 35.65 46.05 -14.79
C VAL A 193 36.86 45.93 -13.87
N VAL A 194 37.85 45.12 -14.27
CA VAL A 194 39.11 44.98 -13.52
C VAL A 194 39.86 46.31 -13.48
N PHE A 195 39.91 47.02 -14.61
CA PHE A 195 40.52 48.34 -14.69
C PHE A 195 39.79 49.37 -13.81
N TRP A 196 38.45 49.39 -13.83
CA TRP A 196 37.66 50.28 -12.99
C TRP A 196 37.86 50.03 -11.50
N GLN A 197 37.95 48.76 -11.07
CA GLN A 197 38.23 48.41 -9.68
C GLN A 197 39.61 48.88 -9.24
N TRP A 198 40.61 48.70 -10.09
CA TRP A 198 41.97 49.21 -9.84
C TRP A 198 42.01 50.74 -9.78
N LEU A 199 41.29 51.43 -10.68
CA LEU A 199 41.20 52.89 -10.70
C LEU A 199 40.54 53.44 -9.43
N VAL A 200 39.43 52.83 -8.99
CA VAL A 200 38.76 53.22 -7.74
C VAL A 200 39.69 53.01 -6.54
N TYR A 201 40.42 51.91 -6.50
CA TYR A 201 41.41 51.64 -5.45
C TYR A 201 42.53 52.69 -5.46
N LEU A 202 43.06 53.04 -6.64
CA LEU A 202 44.10 54.06 -6.80
C LEU A 202 43.61 55.43 -6.31
N ILE A 203 42.40 55.84 -6.69
CA ILE A 203 41.81 57.11 -6.24
C ILE A 203 41.66 57.11 -4.72
N HIS A 204 41.13 56.03 -4.13
CA HIS A 204 40.99 55.92 -2.68
C HIS A 204 42.35 55.98 -1.95
N TYR A 205 43.36 55.31 -2.49
CA TYR A 205 44.73 55.32 -1.97
C TYR A 205 45.35 56.73 -2.02
N LEU A 206 45.19 57.45 -3.14
CA LEU A 206 45.67 58.82 -3.30
C LEU A 206 44.97 59.79 -2.35
N VAL A 207 43.64 59.69 -2.19
CA VAL A 207 42.88 60.49 -1.22
C VAL A 207 43.37 60.23 0.20
N LYS A 208 43.66 58.97 0.56
CA LYS A 208 44.20 58.59 1.87
C LYS A 208 45.61 59.14 2.10
N LEU A 209 46.45 59.17 1.06
CA LEU A 209 47.78 59.78 1.10
C LEU A 209 47.73 61.29 1.29
N PHE A 210 46.83 61.98 0.57
CA PHE A 210 46.64 63.43 0.71
C PHE A 210 46.10 63.81 2.10
N LYS A 211 45.18 63.03 2.66
CA LYS A 211 44.71 63.27 4.04
C LYS A 211 45.82 63.11 5.08
N ARG A 212 46.71 62.12 4.92
CA ARG A 212 47.85 61.91 5.84
C ARG A 212 48.95 62.96 5.76
N LYS A 213 49.01 63.77 4.71
CA LYS A 213 50.05 64.78 4.50
C LYS A 213 49.61 66.19 4.95
N ASN A 214 48.33 66.34 5.29
CA ASN A 214 47.70 67.59 5.73
C ASN A 214 47.31 67.56 7.24
N GLU A 215 47.80 66.58 7.99
CA GLU A 215 47.84 66.50 9.46
C GLU A 215 49.29 66.68 9.93
#